data_AF-A0AAV1SHY6-F1
#
_entry.id   AF-A0AAV1SHY6-F1
#
_cell.length_a   1.000
_cell.length_b   1.000
_cell.length_c   1.000
_cell.angle_alpha   90.00
_cell.angle_beta   90.00
_cell.angle_gamma   90.00
#
_symmetry.space_group_name_H-M   'P 1'
#
loop_
_entity.id
_entity.type
_entity.pdbx_description
1 polymer ?
#
loop_
_entity_poly.entity_id
_entity_poly.type
_entity_poly.pdbx_seq_one_letter_code
_entity_poly.pdbx_strand_id
1 'polypeptide(L)'
;MEVMIKLLSESDTSNNRLEFPTESLRAFPLSAGQNSVEFDAFDKLDHPWRLKISVRNQGKYPKPWISGQWGTYVLRKGLKQGDRVTLTLHEQENGFLKILATSTARLDFPEWSFLKQLQARKPRSFSSEKNLLLLLGVTA
;
A
#
# COMPACT_ATOMS: atom_id res chain seq x y z
N MET A 1 -7.71 6.87 7.75
CA MET A 1 -7.59 5.40 7.85
C MET A 1 -6.52 4.92 6.89
N GLU A 2 -5.48 4.24 7.37
CA GLU A 2 -4.53 3.56 6.47
C GLU A 2 -5.21 2.37 5.81
N VAL A 3 -5.22 2.35 4.48
CA VAL A 3 -5.87 1.28 3.70
C VAL A 3 -4.86 0.34 3.09
N MET A 4 -3.60 0.76 2.92
CA MET A 4 -2.52 -0.11 2.46
C MET A 4 -1.19 0.41 3.00
N ILE A 5 -0.36 -0.49 3.50
CA ILE A 5 1.07 -0.28 3.71
C ILE A 5 1.80 -1.41 2.99
N LYS A 6 2.75 -1.08 2.14
CA LYS A 6 3.52 -2.09 1.40
C LYS A 6 4.98 -1.68 1.23
N LEU A 7 5.88 -2.63 1.45
CA LEU A 7 7.26 -2.56 0.99
C LEU A 7 7.31 -3.02 -0.46
N LEU A 8 7.87 -2.19 -1.33
CA LEU A 8 7.90 -2.46 -2.77
C LEU A 8 8.81 -3.66 -3.05
N SER A 9 8.29 -4.65 -3.77
CA SER A 9 9.11 -5.66 -4.42
C SER A 9 9.81 -5.06 -5.64
N GLU A 10 10.73 -5.83 -6.23
CA GLU A 10 11.31 -5.48 -7.54
C GLU A 10 10.21 -5.31 -8.60
N SER A 11 9.28 -6.27 -8.67
CA SER A 11 8.17 -6.26 -9.61
C SER A 11 7.24 -5.06 -9.45
N ASP A 12 7.04 -4.58 -8.22
CA ASP A 12 6.24 -3.38 -7.97
C ASP A 12 6.87 -2.14 -8.62
N THR A 13 8.20 -2.09 -8.71
CA THR A 13 8.93 -0.96 -9.32
C THR A 13 9.17 -1.10 -10.82
N SER A 14 9.26 -2.33 -11.34
CA SER A 14 9.62 -2.58 -12.75
C SER A 14 8.45 -2.84 -13.69
N ASN A 15 7.30 -3.33 -13.18
CA ASN A 15 6.22 -3.83 -14.05
C ASN A 15 5.05 -2.84 -14.25
N ASN A 16 5.24 -1.55 -13.95
CA ASN A 16 4.17 -0.53 -13.99
C ASN A 16 2.88 -0.95 -13.24
N ARG A 17 3.03 -1.83 -12.26
CA ARG A 17 1.94 -2.40 -11.45
C ARG A 17 2.43 -2.63 -10.03
N LEU A 18 1.59 -2.32 -9.05
CA LEU A 18 1.80 -2.62 -7.64
C LEU A 18 0.83 -3.74 -7.22
N GLU A 19 1.32 -4.87 -6.70
CA GLU A 19 0.39 -5.85 -6.13
C GLU A 19 -0.28 -5.25 -4.89
N PHE A 20 -1.61 -5.37 -4.83
CA PHE A 20 -2.40 -4.77 -3.77
C PHE A 20 -2.84 -5.85 -2.76
N PRO A 21 -2.80 -5.61 -1.45
CA PRO A 21 -3.23 -6.61 -0.47
C PRO A 21 -4.72 -6.89 -0.58
N THR A 22 -5.10 -8.17 -0.60
CA THR A 22 -6.51 -8.56 -0.80
C THR A 22 -7.41 -8.07 0.33
N GLU A 23 -6.92 -8.06 1.58
CA GLU A 23 -7.63 -7.54 2.75
C GLU A 23 -7.91 -6.03 2.68
N SER A 24 -7.12 -5.30 1.88
CA SER A 24 -7.25 -3.86 1.67
C SER A 24 -8.34 -3.52 0.64
N LEU A 25 -8.77 -4.50 -0.18
CA LEU A 25 -9.73 -4.31 -1.27
C LEU A 25 -11.09 -3.80 -0.78
N ARG A 26 -11.47 -4.10 0.47
CA ARG A 26 -12.73 -3.61 1.08
C ARG A 26 -12.86 -2.08 1.13
N ALA A 27 -11.73 -1.35 1.08
CA ALA A 27 -11.74 0.12 1.03
C ALA A 27 -12.09 0.68 -0.36
N PHE A 28 -12.13 -0.18 -1.37
CA PHE A 28 -12.35 0.16 -2.78
C PHE A 28 -13.50 -0.69 -3.33
N PRO A 29 -14.76 -0.35 -2.99
CA PRO A 29 -15.90 -1.13 -3.42
C PRO A 29 -16.01 -1.14 -4.95
N LEU A 30 -16.00 -2.34 -5.53
CA LEU A 30 -16.26 -2.55 -6.95
C LEU A 30 -17.76 -2.69 -7.17
N SER A 31 -18.31 -2.00 -8.18
CA SER A 31 -19.71 -2.18 -8.57
C SER A 31 -19.95 -3.60 -9.11
N ALA A 32 -21.19 -4.09 -9.00
CA ALA A 32 -21.54 -5.41 -9.52
C ALA A 32 -21.17 -5.55 -11.00
N GLY A 33 -20.49 -6.64 -11.35
CA GLY A 33 -20.00 -6.89 -12.71
C GLY A 33 -18.72 -6.15 -13.09
N GLN A 34 -18.22 -5.22 -12.27
CA GLN A 34 -16.93 -4.58 -12.47
C GLN A 34 -15.81 -5.33 -11.74
N ASN A 35 -14.65 -5.40 -12.38
CA ASN A 35 -13.43 -5.98 -11.82
C ASN A 35 -12.38 -4.92 -11.48
N SER A 36 -12.67 -3.65 -11.72
CA SER A 36 -11.73 -2.56 -11.50
C SER A 36 -12.43 -1.24 -11.21
N VAL A 37 -11.73 -0.36 -10.51
CA VAL A 37 -12.17 1.00 -10.16
C VAL A 37 -11.00 1.95 -10.30
N GLU A 38 -11.25 3.11 -10.91
CA GLU A 38 -10.29 4.21 -11.02
C GLU A 38 -10.52 5.21 -9.89
N PHE A 39 -9.44 5.80 -9.39
CA PHE A 39 -9.46 6.80 -8.34
C PHE A 39 -8.24 7.70 -8.42
N ASP A 40 -8.38 8.94 -7.94
CA ASP A 40 -7.27 9.85 -7.79
C ASP A 40 -6.68 9.72 -6.38
N ALA A 41 -5.37 9.46 -6.31
CA ALA A 41 -4.60 9.52 -5.08
C ALA A 41 -3.71 10.77 -5.10
N PHE A 42 -3.70 11.53 -4.01
CA PHE A 42 -2.98 12.80 -3.92
C PHE A 42 -1.70 12.61 -3.12
N ASP A 43 -0.59 13.13 -3.60
CA ASP A 43 0.63 13.16 -2.80
C ASP A 43 0.66 14.35 -1.84
N LYS A 44 1.76 14.49 -1.10
CA LYS A 44 1.94 15.58 -0.11
C LYS A 44 1.96 16.99 -0.73
N LEU A 45 2.12 17.10 -2.05
CA LEU A 45 2.10 18.35 -2.80
C LEU A 45 0.73 18.56 -3.49
N ASP A 46 -0.28 17.79 -3.09
CA ASP A 46 -1.61 17.75 -3.71
C ASP A 46 -1.61 17.45 -5.21
N HIS A 47 -0.55 16.81 -5.72
CA HIS A 47 -0.55 16.35 -7.11
C HIS A 47 -1.41 15.08 -7.22
N PRO A 48 -2.42 15.07 -8.12
CA PRO A 48 -3.25 13.89 -8.34
C PRO A 48 -2.52 12.85 -9.17
N TRP A 49 -2.64 11.60 -8.75
CA TRP A 49 -2.19 10.41 -9.46
C TRP A 49 -3.41 9.55 -9.78
N ARG A 50 -3.74 9.44 -11.06
CA ARG A 50 -4.87 8.61 -11.52
C ARG A 50 -4.46 7.15 -11.50
N LEU A 51 -4.93 6.46 -10.47
CA LEU A 51 -4.64 5.06 -10.20
C LEU A 51 -5.88 4.21 -10.49
N LYS A 52 -5.64 2.93 -10.70
CA LYS A 52 -6.69 1.96 -10.95
C LYS A 52 -6.43 0.70 -10.15
N ILE A 53 -7.37 0.29 -9.30
CA ILE A 53 -7.35 -1.05 -8.70
C ILE A 53 -8.09 -1.98 -9.63
N SER A 54 -7.44 -3.07 -10.02
CA SER A 54 -8.04 -4.17 -10.79
C SER A 54 -7.92 -5.47 -10.02
N VAL A 55 -8.93 -6.33 -10.13
CA VAL A 55 -8.99 -7.66 -9.54
C VAL A 55 -8.99 -8.68 -10.67
N ARG A 56 -8.22 -9.75 -10.50
CA ARG A 56 -8.15 -10.83 -11.49
C ARG A 56 -9.52 -11.49 -11.65
N ASN A 57 -9.98 -11.65 -12.90
CA ASN A 57 -11.30 -12.24 -13.23
C ASN A 57 -11.39 -13.75 -13.04
N GLN A 58 -10.25 -14.44 -13.05
CA GLN A 58 -10.19 -15.91 -13.03
C GLN A 58 -9.36 -16.41 -11.85
N GLY A 59 -9.67 -17.63 -11.39
CA GLY A 59 -8.96 -18.32 -10.33
C GLY A 59 -9.66 -18.27 -8.96
N LYS A 60 -9.18 -19.10 -8.03
CA LYS A 60 -9.83 -19.34 -6.74
C LYS A 60 -9.86 -18.13 -5.79
N TYR A 61 -8.87 -17.24 -5.89
CA TYR A 61 -8.71 -16.13 -4.96
C TYR A 61 -8.58 -14.79 -5.71
N PRO A 62 -9.15 -13.70 -5.15
CA PRO A 62 -8.91 -12.35 -5.65
C PRO A 62 -7.42 -12.03 -5.57
N LYS A 63 -6.87 -11.56 -6.69
CA LYS A 63 -5.50 -11.03 -6.75
C LYS A 63 -5.57 -9.60 -7.26
N PRO A 64 -5.69 -8.59 -6.37
CA PRO A 64 -5.80 -7.21 -6.79
C PRO A 64 -4.44 -6.59 -7.12
N TRP A 65 -4.47 -5.51 -7.90
CA TRP A 65 -3.30 -4.70 -8.19
C TRP A 65 -3.66 -3.27 -8.56
N ILE A 66 -2.74 -2.36 -8.30
CA ILE A 66 -2.79 -0.98 -8.76
C ILE A 66 -2.04 -0.87 -10.10
N SER A 67 -2.67 -0.20 -11.06
CA SER A 67 -2.10 0.23 -12.34
C SER A 67 -2.53 1.68 -12.64
N GLY A 68 -2.52 2.09 -13.91
CA GLY A 68 -2.76 3.49 -14.30
C GLY A 68 -1.45 4.26 -14.28
N GLN A 69 -1.39 5.38 -13.57
CA GLN A 69 -0.18 6.20 -13.46
C GLN A 69 0.87 5.66 -12.49
N TRP A 70 0.73 4.43 -11.98
CA TRP A 70 1.68 3.85 -11.02
C TRP A 70 3.13 3.88 -11.52
N GLY A 71 3.41 3.49 -12.76
CA GLY A 71 4.76 3.57 -13.33
C GLY A 71 5.32 4.99 -13.34
N THR A 72 4.49 5.98 -13.69
CA THR A 72 4.86 7.39 -13.65
C THR A 72 5.09 7.88 -12.22
N TYR A 73 4.29 7.42 -11.25
CA TYR A 73 4.48 7.70 -9.84
C TYR A 73 5.83 7.17 -9.34
N VAL A 74 6.13 5.90 -9.63
CA VAL A 74 7.43 5.26 -9.30
C VAL A 74 8.59 6.07 -9.87
N LEU A 75 8.53 6.39 -11.17
CA LEU A 75 9.59 7.14 -11.85
C LEU A 75 9.79 8.55 -11.26
N ARG A 76 8.71 9.31 -11.11
CA ARG A 76 8.77 10.71 -10.63
C ARG A 76 9.10 10.83 -9.14
N LYS A 77 8.72 9.84 -8.33
CA LYS A 77 9.07 9.79 -6.90
C LYS A 77 10.40 9.08 -6.64
N GLY A 78 11.05 8.54 -7.68
CA GLY A 78 12.34 7.86 -7.57
C GLY A 78 12.29 6.58 -6.72
N LEU A 79 11.16 5.87 -6.73
CA LEU A 79 10.93 4.73 -5.85
C LEU A 79 11.74 3.50 -6.29
N LYS A 80 12.26 2.78 -5.30
CA LYS A 80 13.09 1.60 -5.46
C LYS A 80 12.55 0.42 -4.65
N GLN A 81 13.04 -0.78 -4.97
CA GLN A 81 12.75 -1.97 -4.19
C GLN A 81 13.07 -1.73 -2.71
N GLY A 82 12.12 -2.07 -1.85
CA GLY A 82 12.23 -1.93 -0.40
C GLY A 82 11.75 -0.59 0.15
N ASP A 83 11.48 0.41 -0.69
CA ASP A 83 10.76 1.60 -0.24
C ASP A 83 9.37 1.23 0.26
N ARG A 84 8.86 2.03 1.21
CA ARG A 84 7.51 1.86 1.73
C ARG A 84 6.56 2.81 1.02
N VAL A 85 5.42 2.29 0.57
CA VAL A 85 4.29 3.08 0.08
C VAL A 85 3.09 2.86 0.98
N THR A 86 2.41 3.96 1.31
CA THR A 86 1.20 3.96 2.12
C THR A 86 0.08 4.71 1.40
N LEU A 87 -1.09 4.07 1.32
CA LEU A 87 -2.33 4.72 0.94
C LEU A 87 -3.19 4.96 2.19
N THR A 88 -3.64 6.19 2.36
CA THR A 88 -4.49 6.59 3.49
C THR A 88 -5.76 7.25 2.98
N LEU A 89 -6.91 6.78 3.46
CA LEU A 89 -8.22 7.37 3.22
C LEU A 89 -8.50 8.46 4.28
N HIS A 90 -8.83 9.67 3.84
CA HIS A 90 -9.19 10.80 4.68
C HIS A 90 -10.61 11.24 4.35
N GLU A 91 -11.46 11.35 5.36
CA GLU A 91 -12.77 11.98 5.22
C GLU A 91 -12.60 13.50 5.32
N GLN A 92 -13.13 14.22 4.35
CA GLN A 92 -13.16 15.68 4.34
C GLN A 92 -14.42 16.21 5.03
N GLU A 93 -14.42 17.49 5.39
CA GLU A 93 -15.54 18.18 6.03
C GLU A 93 -16.84 18.13 5.22
N ASN A 94 -16.72 18.03 3.90
CA ASN A 94 -17.85 17.91 2.96
C ASN A 94 -18.36 16.45 2.80
N GLY A 95 -17.83 15.50 3.58
CA GLY A 95 -18.19 14.08 3.53
C GLY A 95 -17.54 13.30 2.37
N PHE A 96 -16.70 13.95 1.55
CA PHE A 96 -15.98 13.27 0.47
C PHE A 96 -14.71 12.59 1.00
N LEU A 97 -14.39 11.42 0.43
CA LEU A 97 -13.18 10.68 0.76
C LEU A 97 -12.03 11.11 -0.17
N LYS A 98 -10.89 11.50 0.41
CA LYS A 98 -9.64 11.76 -0.30
C LYS A 98 -8.63 10.65 0.00
N ILE A 99 -7.99 10.15 -1.03
CA ILE A 99 -6.92 9.16 -0.88
C ILE A 99 -5.58 9.88 -0.96
N LEU A 100 -4.73 9.67 0.04
CA LEU A 100 -3.36 10.18 0.04
C LEU A 100 -2.39 9.05 -0.28
N ALA A 101 -1.46 9.30 -1.20
CA ALA A 101 -0.34 8.43 -1.50
C ALA A 101 0.95 9.03 -0.92
N THR A 102 1.59 8.28 -0.04
CA THR A 102 2.88 8.66 0.53
C THR A 102 3.89 7.55 0.30
N SER A 103 5.14 7.96 0.13
CA SER A 103 6.27 7.06 0.06
C SER A 103 7.35 7.52 1.02
N THR A 104 8.04 6.56 1.62
CA THR A 104 9.24 6.80 2.41
C THR A 104 10.33 5.90 1.87
N ALA A 105 11.48 6.50 1.58
CA ALA A 105 12.65 5.75 1.17
C ALA A 105 12.97 4.68 2.22
N ARG A 106 13.47 3.54 1.77
CA ARG A 106 14.10 2.58 2.65
C ARG A 106 15.23 3.30 3.38
N LEU A 107 15.02 3.57 4.66
CA LEU A 107 16.14 3.89 5.53
C LEU A 107 16.95 2.60 5.62
N ASP A 108 18.19 2.62 5.15
CA ASP A 108 19.15 1.54 5.39
C ASP A 108 19.51 1.53 6.88
N PHE A 109 18.53 1.17 7.71
CA PHE A 109 18.69 0.89 9.13
C PHE A 109 18.97 -0.61 9.28
N PRO A 110 20.11 -1.01 9.87
CA PRO A 110 20.48 -2.41 10.08
C PRO A 110 19.39 -3.23 10.82
N GLU A 111 18.56 -2.56 11.60
CA GLU A 111 17.49 -3.12 12.43
C GLU A 111 16.36 -3.79 11.62
N TRP A 112 16.10 -3.39 10.37
CA TRP A 112 15.00 -4.00 9.59
C TRP A 112 15.24 -5.46 9.18
N SER A 113 16.48 -5.92 9.24
CA SER A 113 16.83 -7.35 9.10
C SER A 113 16.17 -8.19 10.20
N PHE A 114 16.04 -7.62 11.41
CA PHE A 114 15.36 -8.22 12.55
C PHE A 114 13.85 -8.29 12.34
N LEU A 115 13.24 -7.24 11.78
CA LEU A 115 11.80 -7.22 11.49
C LEU A 115 11.40 -8.15 10.33
N LYS A 116 12.28 -8.33 9.33
CA LYS A 116 12.09 -9.38 8.30
C LYS A 116 12.13 -10.79 8.90
N GLN A 117 13.01 -11.04 9.88
CA GLN A 117 13.01 -12.31 10.63
C GLN A 117 11.75 -12.47 11.48
N LEU A 118 11.23 -11.39 12.08
CA LEU A 118 9.99 -11.43 12.85
C LEU A 118 8.74 -11.64 11.99
N GLN A 119 8.65 -11.02 10.81
CA GLN A 119 7.54 -11.25 9.87
C GLN A 119 7.60 -12.65 9.23
N ALA A 120 8.80 -13.17 8.97
CA ALA A 120 8.99 -14.56 8.53
C ALA A 120 8.70 -15.59 9.64
N ARG A 121 8.73 -15.16 10.91
CA ARG A 121 8.41 -15.96 12.10
C ARG A 121 7.07 -15.54 12.72
N LYS A 122 5.97 -15.47 11.97
CA LYS A 122 4.63 -15.35 12.57
C LYS A 122 4.00 -16.74 12.76
N PRO A 123 3.89 -17.28 13.99
CA PRO A 123 2.91 -18.31 14.28
C PRO A 123 1.49 -17.73 14.16
N ARG A 124 0.53 -18.61 13.89
CA ARG A 124 -0.81 -18.34 13.33
C ARG A 124 -1.79 -17.55 14.21
N SER A 125 -1.35 -16.90 15.29
CA SER A 125 -2.21 -16.13 16.18
C SER A 125 -1.43 -15.05 16.90
N PHE A 126 -1.47 -13.80 16.44
CA PHE A 126 -1.36 -12.61 17.30
C PHE A 126 -1.81 -11.40 16.48
N SER A 127 -2.94 -10.83 16.90
CA SER A 127 -3.58 -9.62 16.36
C SER A 127 -3.10 -8.42 17.17
N SER A 128 -2.87 -7.29 16.50
CA SER A 128 -2.44 -5.97 17.00
C SER A 128 -0.93 -5.67 16.96
N GLU A 129 -0.54 -4.79 16.04
CA GLU A 129 0.79 -4.18 15.88
C GLU A 129 1.22 -3.32 17.07
N LYS A 130 0.29 -2.97 17.98
CA LYS A 130 0.56 -2.08 19.13
C LYS A 130 1.56 -2.66 20.14
N ASN A 131 1.72 -3.98 20.19
CA ASN A 131 2.65 -4.63 21.13
C ASN A 131 4.09 -4.72 20.59
N LEU A 132 4.31 -4.56 19.28
CA LEU A 132 5.66 -4.68 18.70
C LEU A 132 6.52 -3.44 18.97
N LEU A 133 5.90 -2.26 19.00
CA LEU A 133 6.56 -0.99 19.35
C LEU A 133 6.94 -0.93 20.84
N LEU A 134 6.13 -1.53 21.72
CA LEU A 134 6.41 -1.55 23.15
C LEU A 134 7.62 -2.42 23.51
N LEU A 135 7.90 -3.47 22.73
CA LEU A 135 9.06 -4.34 22.94
C LEU A 135 10.39 -3.74 22.46
N LEU A 136 10.35 -2.77 21.54
CA LEU A 136 11.56 -2.17 20.97
C LEU A 136 12.08 -0.97 21.75
N GLY A 137 11.45 -0.58 22.87
CA GLY A 137 11.92 0.49 23.75
C GLY A 137 11.95 1.88 23.10
N VAL A 138 11.37 2.03 21.90
CA VAL A 138 11.24 3.32 21.23
C VAL A 138 10.05 4.04 21.87
N THR A 139 10.34 4.93 22.79
CA THR A 139 9.34 5.85 23.34
C THR A 139 8.97 6.88 22.27
N ALA A 140 7.68 7.22 22.21
CA ALA A 140 7.07 8.13 21.26
C ALA A 140 7.56 9.58 21.42
#